data_AF-I4F4W6-F1
#
_entry.id   AF-I4F4W6-F1
#
_cell.length_a   1.000
_cell.length_b   1.000
_cell.length_c   1.000
_cell.angle_alpha   90.00
_cell.angle_beta   90.00
_cell.angle_gamma   90.00
#
_symmetry.space_group_name_H-M   'P 1'
#
loop_
_entity.id
_entity.type
_entity.pdbx_description
1 polymer ?
#
loop_
_entity_poly.entity_id
_entity_poly.type
_entity_poly.pdbx_seq_one_letter_code
_entity_poly.pdbx_strand_id
1 'polypeptide(L)' 'MQLFPEPPALERDVVDALVAYAEQCATWLEKDMREAEARGHRPSAEQQDNLRGYRFTALFLQESYDD' A
#
# COMPACT_ATOMS: atom_id res chain seq x y z
N MET A 1 -17.94 -21.13 -12.95
CA MET A 1 -17.66 -20.03 -12.02
C MET A 1 -16.16 -20.07 -11.77
N GLN A 2 -15.42 -19.05 -12.18
CA GLN A 2 -13.98 -18.98 -11.88
C GLN A 2 -13.87 -18.50 -10.42
N LEU A 3 -13.22 -19.30 -9.57
CA LEU A 3 -12.96 -18.90 -8.19
C LEU A 3 -11.92 -17.78 -8.19
N PHE A 4 -11.97 -16.93 -7.17
CA PHE A 4 -10.91 -15.96 -6.93
C PHE A 4 -9.59 -16.71 -6.73
N PRO A 5 -8.45 -16.21 -7.24
CA PRO A 5 -7.17 -16.91 -7.10
C PRO A 5 -6.78 -17.04 -5.62
N GLU A 6 -6.34 -18.22 -5.22
CA GLU A 6 -5.72 -18.43 -3.91
C GLU A 6 -4.34 -17.74 -3.86
N PRO A 7 -3.98 -17.08 -2.75
CA PRO A 7 -2.66 -16.51 -2.58
C PRO A 7 -1.59 -17.62 -2.56
N PRO A 8 -0.38 -17.37 -3.10
CA PRO A 8 0.71 -18.33 -3.00
C PRO A 8 1.14 -18.52 -1.56
N ALA A 9 1.60 -19.71 -1.19
CA ALA A 9 2.17 -19.96 0.13
C ALA A 9 3.46 -19.13 0.33
N LEU A 10 3.46 -18.29 1.36
CA LEU A 10 4.59 -17.46 1.78
C LEU A 10 4.78 -17.61 3.29
N GLU A 11 6.02 -17.48 3.75
CA GLU A 11 6.33 -17.40 5.18
C GLU A 11 5.73 -16.11 5.76
N ARG A 12 5.23 -16.16 7.01
CA ARG A 12 4.52 -15.02 7.61
C ARG A 12 5.41 -13.78 7.75
N ASP A 13 6.70 -13.97 8.04
CA ASP A 13 7.67 -12.88 8.13
C ASP A 13 7.89 -12.14 6.80
N VAL A 14 7.81 -12.84 5.68
CA VAL A 14 7.84 -12.25 4.33
C VAL A 14 6.60 -11.42 4.07
N VAL A 15 5.41 -11.92 4.44
CA VAL A 15 4.16 -11.17 4.31
C VAL A 15 4.20 -9.92 5.16
N ASP A 16 4.59 -10.03 6.43
CA ASP A 16 4.70 -8.90 7.36
C ASP A 16 5.70 -7.85 6.82
N ALA A 17 6.81 -8.27 6.20
CA ALA A 17 7.77 -7.37 5.58
C ALA A 17 7.20 -6.64 4.36
N LEU A 18 6.41 -7.32 3.51
CA LEU A 18 5.75 -6.71 2.35
C LEU A 18 4.67 -5.71 2.76
N VAL A 19 3.89 -6.04 3.79
CA VAL A 19 2.89 -5.14 4.40
C VAL A 19 3.59 -3.90 4.93
N ALA A 20 4.63 -4.07 5.75
CA ALA A 20 5.39 -2.96 6.32
C ALA A 20 6.03 -2.08 5.23
N TYR A 21 6.50 -2.67 4.13
CA TYR A 21 7.02 -1.93 2.99
C TYR A 21 5.93 -1.08 2.32
N ALA A 22 4.75 -1.64 2.05
CA ALA A 22 3.63 -0.91 1.47
C ALA A 22 3.17 0.26 2.37
N GLU A 23 3.10 0.05 3.69
CA GLU A 23 2.79 1.10 4.67
C GLU A 23 3.85 2.22 4.70
N GLN A 24 5.13 1.87 4.58
CA GLN A 24 6.22 2.84 4.48
C GLN A 24 6.12 3.68 3.21
N CYS A 25 5.81 3.06 2.07
CA CYS A 25 5.56 3.78 0.81
C CYS A 25 4.38 4.75 0.94
N ALA A 26 3.27 4.31 1.54
CA ALA A 26 2.10 5.15 1.79
C ALA A 26 2.44 6.34 2.70
N THR A 27 3.18 6.09 3.79
CA THR A 27 3.61 7.12 4.74
C THR A 27 4.53 8.15 4.07
N TRP A 28 5.46 7.69 3.24
CA TRP A 28 6.36 8.57 2.50
C TRP A 28 5.60 9.46 1.51
N LEU A 29 4.69 8.89 0.71
CA LEU A 29 3.87 9.65 -0.24
C LEU A 29 2.99 10.69 0.46
N GLU A 30 2.34 10.31 1.56
CA GLU A 30 1.51 11.22 2.33
C GLU A 30 2.33 12.40 2.88
N LYS A 31 3.55 12.13 3.35
CA LYS A 31 4.48 13.17 3.80
C LYS A 31 4.90 14.08 2.65
N ASP A 32 5.35 13.51 1.53
CA ASP A 32 5.78 14.27 0.34
C ASP A 32 4.67 15.19 -0.19
N MET A 33 3.45 14.67 -0.27
CA MET A 33 2.26 15.45 -0.67
C MET A 33 2.00 16.62 0.28
N ARG A 34 2.04 16.39 1.61
CA ARG A 34 1.86 17.46 2.61
C ARG A 34 2.96 18.53 2.52
N GLU A 35 4.20 18.12 2.28
CA GLU A 35 5.32 19.06 2.10
C GLU A 35 5.19 19.88 0.82
N ALA A 36 4.71 19.28 -0.27
CA ALA A 36 4.41 19.98 -1.52
C ALA A 36 3.25 20.98 -1.35
N GLU A 37 2.19 20.60 -0.64
CA GLU A 37 1.07 21.47 -0.31
C GLU A 37 1.49 22.68 0.54
N ALA A 38 2.36 22.47 1.52
CA ALA A 38 2.91 23.56 2.33
C ALA A 38 3.72 24.59 1.50
N ARG A 39 4.20 24.20 0.31
CA ARG A 39 4.90 25.08 -0.64
C ARG A 39 3.98 25.66 -1.73
N GLY A 40 2.68 25.42 -1.64
CA GLY A 40 1.68 25.93 -2.60
C GLY A 40 1.47 25.05 -3.83
N HIS A 41 2.00 23.84 -3.85
CA HIS A 41 1.71 22.86 -4.89
C HIS A 41 0.48 22.03 -4.52
N ARG A 42 -0.12 21.34 -5.50
CA ARG A 42 -1.19 20.36 -5.25
C ARG A 42 -0.69 18.97 -5.62
N PRO A 43 -1.07 17.93 -4.86
CA PRO A 43 -0.72 16.56 -5.22
C PRO A 43 -1.32 16.18 -6.57
N SER A 44 -0.54 15.47 -7.39
CA SER A 44 -1.03 14.93 -8.66
C SER A 44 -2.06 13.83 -8.43
N ALA A 45 -2.89 13.55 -9.45
CA ALA A 45 -3.80 12.40 -9.41
C ALA A 45 -3.03 11.08 -9.22
N GLU A 46 -1.88 10.94 -9.89
CA GLU A 46 -1.00 9.78 -9.77
C GLU A 46 -0.47 9.57 -8.35
N GLN A 47 -0.05 10.65 -7.65
CA GLN A 47 0.39 10.55 -6.25
C GLN A 47 -0.75 10.06 -5.34
N GLN A 48 -1.98 10.55 -5.57
CA GLN A 48 -3.16 10.12 -4.83
C GLN A 48 -3.54 8.66 -5.13
N ASP A 49 -3.45 8.26 -6.40
CA ASP A 49 -3.69 6.88 -6.83
C ASP A 49 -2.67 5.93 -6.23
N ASN A 50 -1.38 6.30 -6.25
CA ASN A 50 -0.32 5.50 -5.63
C ASN A 50 -0.51 5.37 -4.12
N LEU A 51 -0.87 6.46 -3.42
CA LEU A 51 -1.17 6.41 -1.98
C LEU A 51 -2.33 5.44 -1.68
N ARG A 52 -3.41 5.50 -2.47
CA ARG A 52 -4.53 4.55 -2.36
C ARG A 52 -4.08 3.12 -2.65
N GLY A 53 -3.29 2.93 -3.69
CA GLY A 53 -2.76 1.63 -4.12
C GLY A 53 -1.94 0.96 -3.01
N TYR A 54 -0.97 1.66 -2.43
CA TYR A 54 -0.15 1.09 -1.34
C TYR A 54 -0.97 0.75 -0.10
N ARG A 55 -1.92 1.61 0.29
CA ARG A 55 -2.83 1.31 1.42
C ARG A 55 -3.68 0.08 1.15
N PHE A 56 -4.22 -0.03 -0.05
CA PHE A 56 -4.99 -1.20 -0.46
C PHE A 56 -4.12 -2.46 -0.48
N THR A 57 -2.89 -2.40 -1.00
CA THR A 57 -1.97 -3.53 -1.03
C THR A 57 -1.62 -4.04 0.36
N ALA A 58 -1.34 -3.14 1.32
CA ALA A 58 -1.07 -3.53 2.70
C ALA A 58 -2.25 -4.30 3.31
N LEU A 59 -3.47 -3.75 3.18
CA LEU A 59 -4.69 -4.39 3.66
C LEU A 59 -4.93 -5.74 2.97
N PHE A 60 -4.84 -5.77 1.63
CA PHE A 60 -5.07 -6.98 0.86
C PHE A 60 -4.10 -8.11 1.22
N LEU A 61 -2.82 -7.79 1.46
CA LEU A 61 -1.83 -8.76 1.92
C LEU A 61 -2.12 -9.24 3.35
N GLN A 62 -2.53 -8.36 4.26
CA GLN A 62 -2.93 -8.78 5.60
C GLN A 62 -4.12 -9.74 5.53
N GLU A 63 -5.20 -9.35 4.85
CA GLU A 63 -6.43 -10.14 4.75
C GLU A 63 -6.25 -11.47 4.00
N SER A 64 -5.35 -11.53 3.02
CA SER A 64 -5.09 -12.76 2.25
C SER A 64 -4.29 -13.81 3.02
N TYR A 65 -3.63 -13.43 4.12
CA TYR A 65 -2.70 -14.29 4.87
C TYR A 65 -2.97 -14.33 6.38
N ASP A 66 -4.03 -13.67 6.86
CA ASP A 66 -4.56 -13.80 8.22
C ASP A 66 -5.39 -15.10 8.32
N ASP A 67 -4.67 -16.22 8.48
CA ASP A 67 -5.21 -17.53 8.91
C ASP A 67 -5.16 -17.69 10.44
#